data_AF-K5BAP3-F1
#
_entry.id   AF-K5BAP3-F1
#
_cell.length_a   1.000
_cell.length_b   1.000
_cell.length_c   1.000
_cell.angle_alpha   90.00
_cell.angle_beta   90.00
_cell.angle_gamma   90.00
#
_symmetry.space_group_name_H-M   'P 1'
#
loop_
_entity.id
_entity.type
_entity.pdbx_description
1 polymer ?
#
loop_
_entity_poly.entity_id
_entity_poly.type
_entity_poly.pdbx_seq_one_letter_code
_entity_poly.pdbx_strand_id
1 'polypeptide(L)' 'MGYEEARDELIAVVQRLEQGGLDLDASLKLWERGEELAKRCEEHLAGARRRVEEVLAAHESENGPDAESDD' A
#
# COMPACT_ATOMS: atom_id res chain seq x y z
N MET A 1 6.68 6.81 -9.98
CA MET A 1 7.24 5.56 -9.42
C MET A 1 6.09 4.60 -9.18
N GLY A 2 6.17 3.42 -9.77
CA GLY A 2 5.17 2.36 -9.57
C GLY A 2 5.26 1.73 -8.18
N TYR A 3 4.28 0.92 -7.78
CA TYR A 3 4.31 0.19 -6.51
C TYR A 3 5.53 -0.74 -6.41
N GLU A 4 5.78 -1.54 -7.45
CA GLU A 4 6.89 -2.51 -7.46
C GLU A 4 8.24 -1.81 -7.39
N GLU A 5 8.40 -0.71 -8.13
CA GLU A 5 9.59 0.13 -8.10
C GLU A 5 9.82 0.74 -6.70
N ALA A 6 8.76 1.29 -6.07
CA ALA A 6 8.85 1.84 -4.72
C ALA A 6 9.18 0.77 -3.67
N ARG A 7 8.57 -0.41 -3.79
CA ARG A 7 8.82 -1.55 -2.90
C ARG A 7 10.25 -2.05 -3.02
N ASP A 8 10.75 -2.19 -4.24
CA ASP A 8 12.10 -2.71 -4.48
C ASP A 8 13.16 -1.71 -3.97
N GLU A 9 12.94 -0.41 -4.14
CA GLU A 9 13.79 0.61 -3.53
C GLU A 9 13.73 0.59 -2.00
N LEU A 10 12.53 0.42 -1.42
CA LEU A 10 12.36 0.32 0.03
C LEU A 10 13.13 -0.86 0.62
N ILE A 11 13.07 -2.02 -0.04
CA ILE A 11 13.84 -3.21 0.35
C ILE A 11 15.34 -2.90 0.35
N ALA A 12 15.84 -2.22 -0.68
CA ALA A 12 17.26 -1.85 -0.75
C ALA A 12 17.67 -0.88 0.38
N VAL A 13 16.81 0.09 0.71
CA VAL A 13 17.02 1.02 1.83
C VAL A 13 17.09 0.27 3.16
N VAL A 14 16.13 -0.62 3.43
CA VAL A 14 16.10 -1.43 4.66
C VAL A 14 17.35 -2.29 4.78
N GLN A 15 17.72 -3.00 3.70
CA GLN A 15 18.94 -3.81 3.69
C GLN A 15 20.20 -2.99 3.98
N ARG A 16 20.28 -1.75 3.47
CA ARG A 16 21.39 -0.84 3.72
C ARG A 16 21.45 -0.39 5.19
N LEU A 17 20.29 -0.10 5.80
CA LEU A 17 20.19 0.25 7.22
C LEU A 17 20.57 -0.94 8.13
N GLU A 18 20.10 -2.15 7.80
CA GLU A 18 20.38 -3.37 8.56
C GLU A 18 21.86 -3.80 8.51
N GLN A 19 22.55 -3.53 7.40
CA GLN A 19 24.00 -3.75 7.30
C GLN A 19 24.80 -2.90 8.30
N GLY A 20 24.26 -1.75 8.71
CA GLY A 20 24.95 -0.79 9.57
C GLY A 20 26.20 -0.20 8.90
N GLY A 21 27.15 0.29 9.72
CA GLY A 21 28.40 0.87 9.23
C GLY A 21 28.28 2.27 8.60
N LEU A 22 27.10 2.89 8.70
CA LEU A 22 26.84 4.25 8.27
C LEU A 22 26.99 5.22 9.44
N ASP A 23 27.37 6.46 9.14
CA ASP A 23 27.26 7.54 10.12
C ASP A 23 25.79 7.94 10.34
N LEU A 24 25.57 8.80 11.33
CA LEU A 24 24.23 9.23 11.72
C LEU A 24 23.50 9.96 10.59
N ASP A 25 24.17 10.87 9.88
CA ASP A 25 23.56 11.67 8.82
C ASP A 25 23.13 10.80 7.64
N ALA A 26 23.99 9.86 7.23
CA ALA A 26 23.66 8.88 6.19
C ALA A 26 22.52 7.94 6.62
N SER A 27 22.50 7.52 7.89
CA SER A 27 21.43 6.68 8.44
C SER A 27 20.09 7.40 8.46
N LEU A 28 20.07 8.69 8.84
CA LEU A 28 18.86 9.52 8.86
C LEU A 28 18.31 9.73 7.44
N LYS A 29 19.16 10.04 6.46
CA LYS A 29 18.74 10.20 5.06
C LYS A 29 18.11 8.94 4.48
N LEU A 30 18.69 7.78 4.79
CA LEU A 30 18.11 6.50 4.36
C LEU A 30 16.78 6.22 5.06
N TRP A 31 16.68 6.51 6.35
CA TRP A 31 15.42 6.38 7.07
C TRP A 31 14.32 7.28 6.47
N GLU A 32 14.60 8.57 6.26
CA GLU A 32 13.64 9.51 5.66
C GLU A 32 13.19 9.04 4.27
N ARG A 33 14.13 8.51 3.47
CA ARG A 33 13.81 7.92 2.17
C ARG A 33 12.93 6.67 2.31
N GLY A 34 13.22 5.82 3.29
CA GLY A 34 12.42 4.64 3.61
C GLY A 34 10.98 5.02 3.97
N GLU A 35 10.78 6.02 4.82
CA GLU A 35 9.46 6.53 5.20
C GLU A 35 8.68 7.05 3.98
N GLU A 36 9.34 7.80 3.09
CA GLU A 36 8.71 8.30 1.87
C GLU A 36 8.25 7.15 0.95
N LEU A 37 9.08 6.12 0.79
CA LEU A 37 8.78 4.95 -0.02
C LEU A 37 7.66 4.10 0.59
N ALA A 38 7.67 3.92 1.91
CA ALA A 38 6.62 3.20 2.64
C ALA A 38 5.27 3.88 2.44
N LYS A 39 5.21 5.20 2.65
CA LYS A 39 4.00 6.00 2.43
C LYS A 39 3.46 5.84 1.01
N ARG A 40 4.32 5.90 -0.01
CA ARG A 40 3.91 5.68 -1.41
C ARG A 40 3.33 4.28 -1.61
N CYS A 41 3.96 3.24 -1.04
CA CYS A 41 3.44 1.88 -1.12
C CYS A 41 2.05 1.77 -0.49
N GLU A 42 1.83 2.38 0.68
CA GLU A 42 0.53 2.44 1.34
C GLU A 42 -0.53 3.14 0.50
N GLU A 43 -0.21 4.28 -0.14
CA GLU A 43 -1.12 5.00 -1.02
C GLU A 43 -1.58 4.14 -2.21
N HIS A 44 -0.65 3.40 -2.84
CA HIS A 44 -0.96 2.45 -3.91
C HIS A 44 -1.88 1.32 -3.44
N LEU A 45 -1.56 0.70 -2.29
CA LEU A 45 -2.36 -0.38 -1.72
C LEU A 45 -3.75 0.10 -1.28
N ALA A 46 -3.86 1.29 -0.71
CA ALA A 46 -5.13 1.91 -0.35
C ALA A 46 -5.99 2.17 -1.59
N GLY A 47 -5.39 2.66 -2.69
CA GLY A 47 -6.08 2.81 -3.97
C GLY A 47 -6.57 1.49 -4.56
N ALA A 48 -5.74 0.44 -4.50
CA ALA A 48 -6.13 -0.90 -4.93
C ALA A 48 -7.29 -1.45 -4.10
N ARG A 49 -7.23 -1.30 -2.77
CA ARG A 49 -8.28 -1.74 -1.85
C ARG A 49 -9.63 -1.08 -2.15
N ARG A 50 -9.65 0.26 -2.31
CA ARG A 50 -10.87 1.00 -2.65
C ARG A 50 -11.53 0.49 -3.93
N ARG A 51 -10.74 0.22 -4.98
CA ARG A 51 -11.27 -0.32 -6.24
C ARG A 51 -11.92 -1.69 -6.07
N VAL A 52 -11.33 -2.55 -5.21
CA VAL A 52 -11.92 -3.87 -4.91
C VAL A 52 -13.23 -3.70 -4.15
N GLU A 53 -13.26 -2.83 -3.14
CA GLU A 53 -14.46 -2.52 -2.36
C GLU A 53 -15.59 -1.97 -3.23
N GLU A 54 -15.30 -1.06 -4.16
CA GLU A 54 -16.28 -0.51 -5.11
C GLU A 54 -16.89 -1.60 -6.01
N VAL A 55 -16.08 -2.52 -6.53
CA VAL A 55 -16.55 -3.63 -7.36
C VAL A 55 -17.43 -4.59 -6.56
N LEU A 56 -17.06 -4.89 -5.31
CA LEU A 56 -17.86 -5.75 -4.44
C LEU A 56 -19.20 -5.11 -4.09
N ALA A 57 -19.21 -3.83 -3.72
CA ALA A 57 -20.43 -3.10 -3.38
C ALA A 57 -21.39 -2.95 -4.57
N ALA A 58 -20.86 -2.78 -5.78
CA ALA A 58 -21.67 -2.78 -7.01
C ALA A 58 -22.37 -4.12 -7.22
N HIS A 59 -21.65 -5.24 -7.03
CA HIS A 59 -22.21 -6.58 -7.17
C HIS A 59 -23.27 -6.92 -6.09
N GLU A 60 -23.10 -6.43 -4.86
CA GLU A 60 -24.11 -6.55 -3.79
C GLU A 60 -25.38 -5.73 -4.10
N SER A 61 -25.23 -4.58 -4.74
CA SER A 61 -26.36 -3.72 -5.15
C SER A 61 -27.14 -4.29 -6.33
N GLU A 62 -26.48 -5.01 -7.24
CA GLU A 62 -27.12 -5.69 -8.37
C GLU A 62 -27.81 -7.01 -7.98
N ASN A 63 -27.39 -7.66 -6.89
CA ASN A 63 -28.00 -8.87 -6.33
C ASN A 63 -28.96 -8.59 -5.15
N GLY A 64 -29.63 -7.43 -5.15
CA GLY A 64 -30.63 -7.08 -4.13
C GLY A 64 -31.67 -8.20 -3.92
N PRO A 65 -32.21 -8.36 -2.70
CA PRO A 65 -32.93 -9.57 -2.31
C PRO A 65 -34.17 -9.79 -3.17
N ASP A 66 -34.17 -10.89 -3.93
CA ASP A 66 -35.39 -11.45 -4.47
C ASP A 66 -36.33 -11.79 -3.30
N ALA A 67 -37.42 -11.02 -3.23
CA ALA A 67 -38.73 -11.37 -2.70
C ALA A 67 -38.82 -12.10 -1.33
N GLU A 68 -39.13 -11.33 -0.29
CA GLU A 68 -40.16 -11.73 0.67
C GLU A 68 -41.20 -10.60 0.77
N SER A 69 -42.09 -10.58 -0.22
CA SER A 69 -43.46 -10.12 -0.02
C SER A 69 -44.29 -11.37 0.24
N ASP A 70 -44.50 -11.73 1.50
CA ASP A 70 -45.55 -12.66 1.87
C ASP A 70 -46.48 -11.96 2.87
N ASP A 71 -47.77 -12.17 2.60
CA ASP A 71 -48.98 -11.53 3.14
C ASP A 71 -49.18 -11.77 4.65
#